data_AF-F6EV16-F1
#
_entry.id   AF-F6EV16-F1
#
_cell.length_a   1.000
_cell.length_b   1.000
_cell.length_c   1.000
_cell.angle_alpha   90.00
_cell.angle_beta   90.00
_cell.angle_gamma   90.00
#
_symmetry.space_group_name_H-M   'P 1'
#
loop_
_entity.id
_entity.type
_entity.pdbx_description
1 polymer ?
#
loop_
_entity_poly.entity_id
_entity_poly.type
_entity_poly.pdbx_seq_one_letter_code
_entity_poly.pdbx_strand_id
1 'polypeptide(L)' 'MMHTDDGRLQALRARAYALAESGRFAGAHAVEQALIAEGWPNAGAALQSSYTRKAISERCMAATKAH' A
#
# COMPACT_ATOMS: atom_id res chain seq x y z
N MET A 1 -16.33 12.35 18.13
CA MET A 1 -16.48 11.43 16.99
C MET A 1 -15.41 11.75 15.94
N MET A 2 -14.14 11.31 16.08
CA MET A 2 -13.05 11.63 15.13
C MET A 2 -11.88 10.61 15.20
N HIS A 3 -12.11 9.29 15.29
CA HIS A 3 -11.01 8.29 15.34
C HIS A 3 -11.11 7.16 14.31
N THR A 4 -12.23 7.05 13.59
CA THR A 4 -12.44 5.94 12.65
C THR A 4 -11.58 6.08 11.40
N ASP A 5 -11.24 7.30 10.99
CA ASP A 5 -10.44 7.56 9.80
C ASP A 5 -8.96 7.20 10.02
N ASP A 6 -8.36 7.66 11.13
CA ASP A 6 -6.98 7.31 11.50
C ASP A 6 -6.77 5.80 11.63
N GLY A 7 -7.71 5.09 12.26
CA GLY A 7 -7.62 3.62 12.40
C GLY A 7 -7.68 2.90 11.06
N ARG A 8 -8.56 3.34 10.15
CA ARG A 8 -8.63 2.79 8.78
C ARG A 8 -7.39 3.14 7.97
N LEU A 9 -6.88 4.36 8.08
CA LEU A 9 -5.70 4.81 7.38
C LEU A 9 -4.45 4.06 7.85
N GLN A 10 -4.34 3.82 9.16
CA GLN A 10 -3.25 3.08 9.77
C GLN A 10 -3.31 1.59 9.40
N ALA A 11 -4.50 0.98 9.40
CA ALA A 11 -4.71 -0.39 8.92
C ALA A 11 -4.37 -0.53 7.43
N LEU A 12 -4.79 0.43 6.60
CA LEU A 12 -4.46 0.47 5.17
C LEU A 12 -2.96 0.55 4.94
N ARG A 13 -2.26 1.41 5.70
CA ARG A 13 -0.79 1.53 5.64
C ARG A 13 -0.10 0.24 6.02
N ALA A 14 -0.50 -0.38 7.14
CA ALA A 14 0.07 -1.66 7.58
C ALA A 14 -0.11 -2.76 6.54
N ARG A 15 -1.28 -2.81 5.91
CA ARG A 15 -1.61 -3.76 4.84
C ARG A 15 -0.81 -3.49 3.57
N ALA A 16 -0.69 -2.22 3.17
CA ALA A 16 0.16 -1.80 2.04
C ALA A 16 1.63 -2.21 2.25
N TYR A 17 2.15 -2.08 3.47
CA TYR A 17 3.49 -2.54 3.81
C TYR A 17 3.63 -4.06 3.74
N ALA A 18 2.71 -4.81 4.33
CA ALA A 18 2.72 -6.28 4.25
C ALA A 18 2.66 -6.79 2.80
N LEU A 19 1.86 -6.15 1.94
CA LEU A 19 1.81 -6.47 0.52
C LEU A 19 3.13 -6.13 -0.18
N ALA A 20 3.70 -4.95 0.08
CA ALA A 20 4.99 -4.56 -0.49
C ALA A 20 6.13 -5.50 -0.05
N GLU A 21 6.13 -5.96 1.21
CA GLU A 21 7.10 -6.92 1.74
C GLU A 21 6.89 -8.35 1.22
N SER A 22 5.67 -8.70 0.81
CA SER A 22 5.39 -10.01 0.24
C SER A 22 6.10 -10.26 -1.10
N GLY A 23 6.64 -9.22 -1.76
CA GLY A 23 7.36 -9.35 -3.04
C GLY A 23 6.49 -9.79 -4.23
N ARG A 24 5.18 -9.98 -4.02
CA ARG A 24 4.19 -10.41 -5.02
C ARG A 24 3.73 -9.31 -5.96
N PHE A 25 4.01 -8.05 -5.60
CA PHE A 25 3.55 -6.89 -6.36
C PHE A 25 4.72 -6.23 -7.07
N ALA A 26 4.51 -5.83 -8.32
CA ALA A 26 5.54 -5.18 -9.13
C ALA A 26 5.80 -3.71 -8.72
N GLY A 27 4.92 -3.12 -7.91
CA GLY A 27 5.04 -1.75 -7.48
C GLY A 27 3.77 -1.20 -6.83
N ALA A 28 3.79 0.09 -6.50
CA ALA A 28 2.73 0.74 -5.74
C ALA A 28 1.34 0.64 -6.37
N HIS A 29 1.24 0.66 -7.70
CA HIS A 29 -0.05 0.54 -8.38
C HIS A 29 -0.67 -0.86 -8.25
N ALA A 30 0.15 -1.91 -8.24
CA ALA A 30 -0.34 -3.28 -8.03
C ALA A 30 -0.80 -3.48 -6.58
N VAL A 31 -0.08 -2.92 -5.60
CA VAL A 31 -0.49 -2.88 -4.19
C VAL A 31 -1.81 -2.12 -4.01
N GLU A 32 -1.96 -0.96 -4.66
CA GLU A 32 -3.18 -0.16 -4.66
C GLU A 32 -4.38 -0.95 -5.21
N GLN A 33 -4.23 -1.61 -6.37
CA GLN A 33 -5.30 -2.42 -6.96
C GLN A 33 -5.72 -3.58 -6.05
N ALA A 34 -4.76 -4.26 -5.41
CA ALA A 34 -5.04 -5.32 -4.44
C ALA A 34 -5.82 -4.80 -3.23
N LEU A 35 -5.41 -3.66 -2.68
CA LEU A 35 -6.11 -3.03 -1.56
C LEU A 35 -7.54 -2.60 -1.94
N ILE A 36 -7.73 -2.03 -3.13
CA ILE A 36 -9.06 -1.67 -3.62
C ILE A 36 -9.93 -2.94 -3.76
N ALA A 37 -9.39 -4.02 -4.31
CA ALA A 37 -10.08 -5.31 -4.41
C ALA A 37 -10.40 -5.94 -3.05
N GLU A 38 -9.57 -5.71 -2.03
CA GLU A 38 -9.82 -6.11 -0.63
C GLU A 38 -10.91 -5.27 0.08
N GLY A 39 -11.42 -4.21 -0.55
CA GLY A 39 -12.43 -3.32 0.02
C GLY A 39 -11.87 -2.04 0.65
N TRP A 40 -10.68 -1.60 0.24
CA TRP A 40 -10.07 -0.31 0.61
C TRP A 40 -10.15 0.68 -0.55
N PRO A 41 -11.32 1.26 -0.85
CA PRO A 41 -11.48 2.19 -1.97
C PRO A 41 -10.67 3.49 -1.79
N ASN A 42 -10.31 3.83 -0.55
CA ASN A 42 -9.48 4.99 -0.22
C ASN A 42 -7.97 4.73 -0.38
N ALA A 43 -7.54 3.51 -0.74
CA ALA A 43 -6.13 3.20 -0.97
C ALA A 43 -5.52 4.05 -2.06
N GLY A 44 -6.25 4.27 -3.16
CA GLY A 44 -5.78 5.14 -4.24
C GLY A 44 -5.50 6.56 -3.78
N ALA A 45 -6.39 7.14 -2.98
CA ALA A 45 -6.20 8.49 -2.43
C ALA A 45 -5.06 8.54 -1.39
N ALA A 46 -4.96 7.53 -0.51
CA ALA A 46 -3.92 7.47 0.51
C ALA A 46 -2.51 7.26 -0.09
N LEU A 47 -2.42 6.58 -1.24
CA LEU A 47 -1.17 6.25 -1.92
C LEU A 47 -0.85 7.18 -3.11
N GLN A 48 -1.74 8.13 -3.43
CA GLN A 48 -1.60 9.03 -4.57
C GLN A 48 -0.37 9.93 -4.49
N SER A 49 0.15 10.19 -3.28
CA SER A 49 1.33 11.01 -3.09
C SER A 49 2.54 10.40 -3.81
N SER A 50 3.16 11.17 -4.69
CA SER A 50 4.30 10.74 -5.52
C SER A 50 5.45 10.15 -4.69
N TYR A 51 5.68 10.70 -3.50
CA TYR A 51 6.68 10.20 -2.55
C TYR A 51 6.31 8.81 -2.02
N THR A 52 5.06 8.64 -1.58
CA THR A 52 4.54 7.35 -1.08
C THR A 52 4.57 6.29 -2.18
N ARG A 53 4.15 6.65 -3.40
CA ARG A 53 4.19 5.77 -4.57
C ARG A 53 5.62 5.30 -4.85
N LYS A 54 6.58 6.23 -4.83
CA LYS A 54 8.00 5.90 -5.03
C LYS A 54 8.53 4.98 -3.92
N ALA A 55 8.29 5.33 -2.65
CA ALA A 55 8.75 4.54 -1.51
C ALA A 55 8.16 3.12 -1.49
N ILE A 56 6.88 2.96 -1.88
CA ILE A 56 6.27 1.63 -1.99
C ILE A 56 6.86 0.88 -3.17
N SER A 57 7.06 1.51 -4.34
CA SER A 57 7.70 0.86 -5.48
C SER A 57 9.13 0.40 -5.17
N GLU A 58 9.92 1.21 -4.47
CA GLU A 58 11.28 0.84 -4.05
C GLU A 58 11.27 -0.35 -3.08
N ARG A 59 10.35 -0.34 -2.10
CA ARG A 59 10.17 -1.48 -1.18
C ARG A 59 9.70 -2.75 -1.90
N CYS A 60 8.76 -2.62 -2.83
CA CYS A 60 8.28 -3.71 -3.67
C CYS A 60 9.42 -4.35 -4.46
N MET A 61 10.22 -3.53 -5.15
CA MET A 61 11.37 -4.02 -5.90
C MET A 61 12.40 -4.68 -4.98
N ALA A 62 12.66 -4.11 -3.80
CA ALA A 62 13.57 -4.69 -2.83
C ALA A 62 13.08 -6.06 -2.34
N ALA A 63 11.78 -6.20 -2.05
CA ALA A 63 11.16 -7.45 -1.62
C ALA A 63 11.13 -8.50 -2.74
N THR A 64 10.76 -8.12 -3.96
CA THR A 64 10.82 -8.99 -5.14
C THR A 64 12.24 -9.47 -5.42
N LYS A 65 13.27 -8.65 -5.17
CA LYS A 65 14.68 -9.03 -5.35
C LYS A 65 15.22 -9.91 -4.21
N ALA A 66 14.61 -9.83 -3.03
CA ALA A 66 15.00 -10.62 -1.85
C ALA A 66 14.36 -12.01 -1.79
N HIS A 67 13.35 -12.28 -2.64
CA HIS A 67 12.66 -13.56 -2.77
C HIS A 67 13.15 -14.31 -4.02
#